data_AF-A0A7Y9KA37-F1
#
_entry.id   AF-A0A7Y9KA37-F1
#
_cell.length_a   1.000
_cell.length_b   1.000
_cell.length_c   1.000
_cell.angle_alpha   90.00
_cell.angle_beta   90.00
_cell.angle_gamma   90.00
#
_symmetry.space_group_name_H-M   'P 1'
#
loop_
_entity.id
_entity.type
_entity.pdbx_description
1 polymer ?
#
loop_
_entity_poly.entity_id
_entity_poly.type
_entity_poly.pdbx_seq_one_letter_code
_entity_poly.pdbx_strand_id
1 'polypeptide(L)'
;MAAGEEGVVTLDVATGSELGLSEDDLMLLTGTGLPRDAGGYFCTDIPDGPLGLFAVLPLNEDNRALILGGTGPDGDMLYFLDVNEGVVVLFSPGEGDEEPQFEMVNTTLRSFAEFVSRLGAYVYSPWAERPADDKARLAEIAAGLAELDPEAFGHPHSWWAMAVARLRREAARRERAHSPAESHSESLDRALDRLEEKGWRQVTAKEFASATDEYGLLALPEDFSDAFSGDGVQLRDVDVRWRGGLPSEIQAVFAREGLVVRVPEEEPQDEDDYDAAMERLMAAVEDTQGPGEGTVTCLVPGETSDLCRIVRAFERLAANGYVAEPALWPTTSGCWQRVAEQAQDAESLKAVFWNTQSHDDAFDTRGDLVDELYLGWAGDREEIAAALAETQLAVKTPEDEGTTFILAPADRRT
;
A
#
# COMPACT_ATOMS: atom_id res chain seq x y z
N MET A 1 25.83 -4.44 -0.59
CA MET A 1 26.93 -4.40 0.39
C MET A 1 26.29 -4.44 1.75
N ALA A 2 26.65 -5.43 2.57
CA ALA A 2 26.32 -5.48 3.99
C ALA A 2 26.83 -4.19 4.65
N ALA A 3 26.10 -3.69 5.66
CA ALA A 3 26.38 -2.45 6.37
C ALA A 3 27.90 -2.22 6.56
N GLY A 4 28.41 -1.09 6.05
CA GLY A 4 29.78 -0.66 6.39
C GLY A 4 29.92 -0.46 7.89
N GLU A 5 31.14 -0.24 8.39
CA GLU A 5 31.42 -0.04 9.84
C GLU A 5 30.53 1.06 10.50
N GLU A 6 29.97 1.98 9.71
CA GLU A 6 29.04 3.02 10.17
C GLU A 6 27.60 2.53 10.43
N GLY A 7 27.25 1.31 10.00
CA GLY A 7 25.90 0.76 10.05
C GLY A 7 25.65 -0.27 11.14
N VAL A 8 26.58 -0.44 12.09
CA VAL A 8 26.42 -1.31 13.26
C VAL A 8 26.54 -0.53 14.57
N VAL A 9 25.93 -1.05 15.63
CA VAL A 9 26.04 -0.52 17.00
C VAL A 9 26.53 -1.63 17.92
N THR A 10 27.51 -1.29 18.76
CA THR A 10 28.15 -2.23 19.70
C THR A 10 27.92 -1.81 21.14
N LEU A 11 27.79 -2.79 22.02
CA LEU A 11 27.80 -2.61 23.47
C LEU A 11 29.23 -2.36 23.95
N ASP A 12 29.39 -1.50 24.97
CA ASP A 12 30.69 -1.35 25.64
C ASP A 12 31.11 -2.65 26.35
N VAL A 13 32.37 -3.05 26.19
CA VAL A 13 32.89 -4.32 26.72
C VAL A 13 32.80 -4.40 28.24
N ALA A 14 33.03 -3.29 28.95
CA ALA A 14 32.95 -3.27 30.40
C ALA A 14 31.51 -3.44 30.85
N THR A 15 30.56 -2.73 30.21
CA THR A 15 29.13 -2.92 30.45
C THR A 15 28.71 -4.36 30.19
N GLY A 16 29.04 -4.94 29.03
CA GLY A 16 28.68 -6.31 28.70
C GLY A 16 29.21 -7.35 29.69
N SER A 17 30.45 -7.17 30.17
CA SER A 17 31.07 -8.10 31.13
C SER A 17 30.39 -8.10 32.50
N GLU A 18 29.79 -6.98 32.91
CA GLU A 18 29.08 -6.85 34.19
C GLU A 18 27.66 -7.42 34.16
N LEU A 19 27.09 -7.64 32.97
CA LEU A 19 25.72 -8.10 32.80
C LEU A 19 25.54 -9.60 33.01
N GLY A 20 26.62 -10.38 32.96
CA GLY A 20 26.55 -11.84 33.04
C GLY A 20 26.11 -12.49 31.71
N LEU A 21 26.33 -11.82 30.59
CA LEU A 21 26.12 -12.38 29.26
C LEU A 21 26.97 -13.64 29.04
N SER A 22 26.49 -14.56 28.21
CA SER A 22 27.31 -15.66 27.71
C SER A 22 28.51 -15.11 26.93
N GLU A 23 29.61 -15.87 26.84
CA GLU A 23 30.79 -15.45 26.07
C GLU A 23 30.46 -15.16 24.60
N ASP A 24 29.57 -15.97 24.02
CA ASP A 24 29.10 -15.83 22.65
C ASP A 24 28.28 -14.54 22.46
N ASP A 25 27.37 -14.22 23.38
CA ASP A 25 26.53 -13.01 23.29
C ASP A 25 27.34 -11.74 23.55
N LEU A 26 28.27 -11.80 24.50
CA LEU A 26 29.20 -10.71 24.77
C LEU A 26 30.05 -10.40 23.53
N MET A 27 30.61 -11.44 22.89
CA MET A 27 31.40 -11.28 21.68
C MET A 27 30.57 -10.74 20.51
N LEU A 28 29.32 -11.18 20.39
CA LEU A 28 28.40 -10.67 19.38
C LEU A 28 28.13 -9.17 19.61
N LEU A 29 27.68 -8.77 20.80
CA LEU A 29 27.29 -7.37 21.04
C LEU A 29 28.47 -6.40 21.09
N THR A 30 29.65 -6.84 21.55
CA THR A 30 30.81 -5.95 21.70
C THR A 30 31.76 -5.97 20.50
N GLY A 31 31.80 -7.08 19.75
CA GLY A 31 32.71 -7.26 18.62
C GLY A 31 32.04 -7.17 17.25
N THR A 32 30.86 -7.78 17.09
CA THR A 32 30.13 -7.80 15.80
C THR A 32 29.12 -6.65 15.72
N GLY A 33 28.40 -6.39 16.80
CA GLY A 33 27.32 -5.40 16.89
C GLY A 33 26.00 -5.86 16.28
N LEU A 34 25.00 -5.00 16.41
CA LEU A 34 23.69 -5.12 15.75
C LEU A 34 23.60 -4.10 14.61
N PRO A 35 22.91 -4.40 13.49
CA PRO A 35 22.64 -3.41 12.45
C PRO A 35 21.89 -2.21 13.00
N ARG A 36 22.19 -0.98 12.59
CA ARG A 36 21.47 0.21 13.09
C ARG A 36 19.99 0.25 12.73
N ASP A 37 19.66 -0.26 11.55
CA ASP A 37 18.32 -0.23 10.98
C ASP A 37 18.14 -1.44 10.05
N ALA A 38 16.93 -1.98 10.00
CA ALA A 38 16.51 -3.06 9.13
C ALA A 38 15.13 -2.81 8.52
N GLY A 39 14.87 -1.58 8.09
CA GLY A 39 13.75 -1.27 7.20
C GLY A 39 12.39 -1.33 7.88
N GLY A 40 12.28 -0.79 9.11
CA GLY A 40 11.05 -0.78 9.89
C GLY A 40 10.71 -2.10 10.59
N TYR A 41 11.62 -3.07 10.59
CA TYR A 41 11.52 -4.28 11.41
C TYR A 41 12.43 -4.25 12.63
N PHE A 42 13.48 -3.42 12.59
CA PHE A 42 14.41 -3.20 13.69
C PHE A 42 15.10 -1.84 13.52
N CYS A 43 15.30 -1.11 14.61
CA CYS A 43 16.08 0.12 14.66
C CYS A 43 16.75 0.25 16.04
N THR A 44 17.98 0.76 16.07
CA THR A 44 18.69 1.09 17.31
C THR A 44 18.49 2.55 17.75
N ASP A 45 17.98 3.39 16.86
CA ASP A 45 17.65 4.80 17.13
C ASP A 45 16.28 4.90 17.82
N ILE A 46 16.24 4.45 19.07
CA ILE A 46 15.07 4.51 19.95
C ILE A 46 15.24 5.63 20.99
N PRO A 47 14.15 6.16 21.57
CA PRO A 47 14.24 7.29 22.47
C PRO A 47 15.13 7.02 23.69
N ASP A 48 15.99 7.98 24.03
CA ASP A 48 16.79 7.94 25.25
C ASP A 48 15.88 7.85 26.49
N GLY A 49 16.31 7.10 27.51
CA GLY A 49 15.57 7.01 28.76
C GLY A 49 15.71 5.67 29.45
N PRO A 50 14.77 5.30 30.36
CA PRO A 50 14.83 4.03 31.07
C PRO A 50 14.69 2.82 30.14
N LEU A 51 14.17 3.00 28.93
CA LEU A 51 14.01 1.98 27.90
C LEU A 51 14.89 2.24 26.66
N GLY A 52 15.95 3.05 26.81
CA GLY A 52 16.87 3.36 25.72
C GLY A 52 17.73 2.17 25.29
N LEU A 53 18.46 2.32 24.20
CA LEU A 53 19.35 1.28 23.67
C LEU A 53 20.37 0.83 24.73
N PHE A 54 20.49 -0.49 24.92
CA PHE A 54 21.31 -1.13 25.93
C PHE A 54 20.99 -0.74 27.39
N ALA A 55 19.82 -0.15 27.64
CA ALA A 55 19.31 -0.04 29.00
C ALA A 55 19.09 -1.43 29.60
N VAL A 56 19.34 -1.54 30.91
CA VAL A 56 19.28 -2.79 31.65
C VAL A 56 18.14 -2.70 32.65
N LEU A 57 17.20 -3.61 32.55
CA LEU A 57 15.99 -3.64 33.36
C LEU A 57 15.95 -4.91 34.21
N PRO A 58 15.58 -4.84 35.49
CA PRO A 58 15.34 -6.04 36.28
C PRO A 58 14.04 -6.70 35.80
N LEU A 59 14.12 -7.96 35.36
CA LEU A 59 12.93 -8.79 35.11
C LEU A 59 12.45 -9.44 36.41
N ASN A 60 13.39 -9.89 37.24
CA ASN A 60 13.15 -10.39 38.60
C ASN A 60 14.44 -10.24 39.44
N GLU A 61 14.51 -10.87 40.63
CA GLU A 61 15.65 -10.72 41.55
C GLU A 61 16.98 -11.16 40.95
N ASP A 62 16.98 -12.17 40.07
CA ASP A 62 18.18 -12.79 39.51
C ASP A 62 18.29 -12.62 37.98
N ASN A 63 17.31 -12.00 37.33
CA ASN A 63 17.25 -11.89 35.87
C ASN A 63 17.13 -10.42 35.39
N ARG A 64 17.74 -10.16 34.24
CA ARG A 64 17.85 -8.84 33.63
C ARG A 64 17.47 -8.90 32.16
N ALA A 65 16.77 -7.87 31.70
CA ALA A 65 16.55 -7.59 30.30
C ALA A 65 17.55 -6.53 29.83
N LEU A 66 18.16 -6.75 28.66
CA LEU A 66 18.98 -5.77 27.96
C LEU A 66 18.25 -5.30 26.70
N ILE A 67 17.91 -4.02 26.60
CA ILE A 67 17.24 -3.46 25.42
C ILE A 67 18.19 -3.51 24.21
N LEU A 68 17.72 -4.09 23.11
CA LEU A 68 18.49 -4.26 21.87
C LEU A 68 18.11 -3.23 20.80
N GLY A 69 16.88 -2.70 20.83
CA GLY A 69 16.35 -1.78 19.83
C GLY A 69 14.81 -1.81 19.82
N GLY A 70 14.20 -1.21 18.81
CA GLY A 70 12.75 -1.21 18.61
C GLY A 70 12.36 -1.60 17.19
N THR A 71 11.06 -1.76 16.93
CA THR A 71 10.55 -2.01 15.57
C THR A 71 10.55 -0.73 14.71
N GLY A 72 10.59 0.45 15.34
CA GLY A 72 10.70 1.76 14.71
C GLY A 72 11.30 2.81 15.65
N PRO A 73 11.49 4.05 15.18
CA PRO A 73 12.15 5.12 15.96
C PRO A 73 11.31 5.61 17.14
N ASP A 74 9.99 5.40 17.11
CA ASP A 74 9.09 5.84 18.17
C ASP A 74 9.13 4.91 19.40
N GLY A 75 9.70 3.71 19.25
CA GLY A 75 9.87 2.76 20.35
C GLY A 75 8.58 2.03 20.77
N ASP A 76 7.55 2.02 19.92
CA ASP A 76 6.24 1.41 20.22
C ASP A 76 6.34 -0.08 20.61
N MET A 77 7.29 -0.80 20.03
CA MET A 77 7.65 -2.15 20.48
C MET A 77 9.16 -2.26 20.58
N LEU A 78 9.63 -2.91 21.64
CA LEU A 78 11.05 -3.01 21.97
C LEU A 78 11.52 -4.45 21.98
N TYR A 79 12.69 -4.70 21.41
CA TYR A 79 13.39 -5.97 21.57
C TYR A 79 14.27 -5.91 22.80
N PHE A 80 14.21 -6.94 23.63
CA PHE A 80 15.16 -7.12 24.71
C PHE A 80 15.71 -8.55 24.75
N LEU A 81 16.94 -8.68 25.19
CA LEU A 81 17.57 -9.96 25.51
C LEU A 81 17.28 -10.30 26.97
N ASP A 82 16.65 -11.45 27.22
CA ASP A 82 16.68 -12.07 28.53
C ASP A 82 18.09 -12.60 28.77
N VAL A 83 18.85 -11.95 29.67
CA VAL A 83 20.28 -12.23 29.84
C VAL A 83 20.52 -13.64 30.41
N ASN A 84 19.59 -14.17 31.20
CA ASN A 84 19.75 -15.48 31.81
C ASN A 84 19.36 -16.62 30.85
N GLU A 85 18.27 -16.44 30.09
CA GLU A 85 17.79 -17.46 29.16
C GLU A 85 18.45 -17.37 27.77
N GLY A 86 19.03 -16.23 27.42
CA GLY A 86 19.65 -15.99 26.11
C GLY A 86 18.65 -15.80 24.97
N VAL A 87 17.36 -15.70 25.29
CA VAL A 87 16.26 -15.53 24.32
C VAL A 87 15.99 -14.05 24.06
N VAL A 88 15.54 -13.73 22.84
CA VAL A 88 15.12 -12.36 22.50
C VAL A 88 13.60 -12.28 22.50
N VAL A 89 13.10 -11.28 23.21
CA VAL A 89 11.68 -11.05 23.45
C VAL A 89 11.29 -9.70 22.84
N LEU A 90 10.14 -9.65 22.19
CA LEU A 90 9.47 -8.44 21.77
C LEU A 90 8.47 -8.02 22.86
N PHE A 91 8.62 -6.79 23.32
CA PHE A 91 7.78 -6.13 24.31
C PHE A 91 6.88 -5.11 23.63
N SER A 92 5.58 -5.22 23.85
CA SER A 92 4.61 -4.17 23.55
C SER A 92 4.05 -3.62 24.86
N PRO A 93 4.19 -2.31 25.15
CA PRO A 93 3.75 -1.72 26.41
C PRO A 93 2.22 -1.69 26.59
N GLY A 94 1.45 -1.97 25.53
CA GLY A 94 0.00 -1.83 25.50
C GLY A 94 -0.45 -0.36 25.37
N GLU A 95 -1.64 -0.13 24.83
CA GLU A 95 -2.24 1.21 24.78
C GLU A 95 -3.31 1.36 25.88
N GLY A 96 -3.25 2.46 26.63
CA GLY A 96 -4.25 2.79 27.66
C GLY A 96 -4.28 1.79 28.82
N ASP A 97 -5.37 1.03 28.92
CA ASP A 97 -5.60 0.04 29.98
C ASP A 97 -5.22 -1.40 29.55
N GLU A 98 -4.66 -1.58 28.36
CA GLU A 98 -4.22 -2.90 27.89
C GLU A 98 -3.00 -3.41 28.67
N GLU A 99 -2.98 -4.71 28.97
CA GLU A 99 -1.83 -5.34 29.63
C GLU A 99 -0.64 -5.41 28.65
N PRO A 100 0.60 -5.19 29.13
CA PRO A 100 1.79 -5.32 28.31
C PRO A 100 1.92 -6.75 27.76
N GLN A 101 2.31 -6.85 26.49
CA GLN A 101 2.46 -8.13 25.81
C GLN A 101 3.94 -8.46 25.61
N PHE A 102 4.26 -9.74 25.78
CA PHE A 102 5.60 -10.29 25.62
C PHE A 102 5.53 -11.47 24.67
N GLU A 103 6.37 -11.45 23.64
CA GLU A 103 6.49 -12.53 22.68
C GLU A 103 7.96 -12.92 22.54
N MET A 104 8.30 -14.20 22.72
CA MET A 104 9.63 -14.68 22.36
C MET A 104 9.75 -14.68 20.83
N VAL A 105 10.64 -13.85 20.29
CA VAL A 105 10.83 -13.72 18.84
C VAL A 105 12.02 -14.53 18.32
N ASN A 106 13.02 -14.78 19.15
CA ASN A 106 14.12 -15.69 18.81
C ASN A 106 14.62 -16.47 20.02
N THR A 107 15.03 -17.70 19.78
CA THR A 107 15.59 -18.60 20.79
C THR A 107 17.01 -18.23 21.20
N THR A 108 17.72 -17.44 20.38
CA THR A 108 19.06 -16.94 20.68
C THR A 108 19.29 -15.53 20.13
N LEU A 109 20.18 -14.76 20.78
CA LEU A 109 20.66 -13.48 20.26
C LEU A 109 21.34 -13.59 18.89
N ARG A 110 22.07 -14.70 18.66
CA ARG A 110 22.71 -14.96 17.37
C ARG A 110 21.68 -15.07 16.25
N SER A 111 20.60 -15.83 16.47
CA SER A 111 19.51 -15.94 15.50
C SER A 111 18.88 -14.57 15.25
N PHE A 112 18.57 -13.82 16.31
CA PHE A 112 18.03 -12.46 16.17
C PHE A 112 18.91 -11.55 15.31
N ALA A 113 20.21 -11.48 15.57
CA ALA A 113 21.13 -10.65 14.80
C ALA A 113 21.17 -11.05 13.31
N GLU A 114 21.09 -12.35 13.01
CA GLU A 114 21.06 -12.85 11.64
C GLU A 114 19.72 -12.53 10.94
N PHE A 115 18.59 -12.59 11.64
CA PHE A 115 17.28 -12.19 11.12
C PHE A 115 17.29 -10.73 10.71
N VAL A 116 17.70 -9.84 11.62
CA VAL A 116 17.79 -8.40 11.38
C VAL A 116 18.75 -8.10 10.23
N SER A 117 19.92 -8.75 10.21
CA SER A 117 20.93 -8.56 9.15
C SER A 117 20.41 -8.99 7.77
N ARG A 118 19.81 -10.19 7.64
CA ARG A 118 19.32 -10.69 6.35
C ARG A 118 18.10 -9.92 5.84
N LEU A 119 17.16 -9.59 6.73
CA LEU A 119 15.98 -8.81 6.35
C LEU A 119 16.35 -7.37 6.02
N GLY A 120 17.22 -6.73 6.82
CA GLY A 120 17.74 -5.41 6.51
C GLY A 120 18.48 -5.39 5.17
N ALA A 121 19.34 -6.37 4.91
CA ALA A 121 20.01 -6.51 3.62
C ALA A 121 19.03 -6.68 2.46
N TYR A 122 17.92 -7.39 2.64
CA TYR A 122 16.86 -7.50 1.63
C TYR A 122 16.17 -6.15 1.37
N VAL A 123 15.79 -5.43 2.43
CA VAL A 123 15.03 -4.17 2.32
C VAL A 123 15.87 -3.05 1.69
N TYR A 124 17.16 -2.93 2.05
CA TYR A 124 18.05 -1.92 1.47
C TYR A 124 18.70 -2.34 0.15
N SER A 125 18.55 -3.59 -0.28
CA SER A 125 19.05 -3.98 -1.59
C SER A 125 18.24 -3.25 -2.66
N PRO A 126 18.91 -2.70 -3.70
CA PRO A 126 18.20 -2.25 -4.89
C PRO A 126 17.29 -3.37 -5.37
N TRP A 127 16.08 -2.99 -5.74
CA TRP A 127 15.13 -3.92 -6.32
C TRP A 127 15.72 -4.58 -7.56
N ALA A 128 15.43 -5.86 -7.73
CA ALA A 128 15.83 -6.57 -8.94
C ALA A 128 15.11 -5.99 -10.16
N GLU A 129 15.78 -6.01 -11.32
CA GLU A 129 15.16 -5.62 -12.60
C GLU A 129 13.91 -6.46 -12.89
N ARG A 130 13.95 -7.74 -12.50
CA ARG A 130 12.82 -8.66 -12.59
C ARG A 130 12.27 -8.92 -11.19
N PRO A 131 11.04 -8.51 -10.86
CA PRO A 131 10.48 -8.69 -9.51
C PRO A 131 10.39 -10.16 -9.05
N ALA A 132 10.29 -11.11 -9.99
CA ALA A 132 10.34 -12.54 -9.67
C ALA A 132 11.67 -12.94 -8.98
N ASP A 133 12.77 -12.26 -9.30
CA ASP A 133 14.08 -12.49 -8.67
C ASP A 133 14.07 -12.00 -7.20
N ASP A 134 13.39 -10.88 -6.89
CA ASP A 134 13.21 -10.41 -5.50
C ASP A 134 12.35 -11.38 -4.68
N LYS A 135 11.24 -11.87 -5.26
CA LYS A 135 10.38 -12.88 -4.62
C LYS A 135 11.12 -14.18 -4.34
N ALA A 136 11.93 -14.66 -5.29
CA ALA A 136 12.76 -15.84 -5.10
C ALA A 136 13.82 -15.63 -4.00
N ARG A 137 14.50 -14.47 -4.00
CA ARG A 137 15.46 -14.09 -2.96
C ARG A 137 14.81 -14.06 -1.57
N LEU A 138 13.63 -13.46 -1.44
CA LEU A 138 12.90 -13.43 -0.17
C LEU A 138 12.49 -14.82 0.30
N ALA A 139 12.09 -15.71 -0.62
CA ALA A 139 11.75 -17.09 -0.29
C ALA A 139 12.97 -17.85 0.25
N GLU A 140 14.15 -17.67 -0.35
CA GLU A 140 15.42 -18.24 0.13
C GLU A 140 15.79 -17.71 1.52
N ILE A 141 15.71 -16.39 1.73
CA ILE A 141 15.95 -15.78 3.05
C ILE A 141 15.01 -16.37 4.09
N ALA A 142 13.71 -16.38 3.82
CA ALA A 142 12.71 -16.90 4.75
C ALA A 142 12.94 -18.38 5.11
N ALA A 143 13.29 -19.22 4.12
CA ALA A 143 13.62 -20.62 4.36
C ALA A 143 14.86 -20.78 5.25
N GLY A 144 15.91 -20.00 4.98
CA GLY A 144 17.13 -20.01 5.79
C GLY A 144 16.92 -19.49 7.22
N LEU A 145 16.04 -18.51 7.42
CA LEU A 145 15.69 -18.01 8.76
C LEU A 145 14.86 -19.05 9.54
N ALA A 146 13.91 -19.73 8.88
CA ALA A 146 13.12 -20.79 9.50
C ALA A 146 13.96 -22.03 9.86
N GLU A 147 15.00 -22.33 9.09
CA GLU A 147 15.98 -23.38 9.44
C GLU A 147 16.85 -22.97 10.64
N LEU A 148 17.24 -21.68 10.70
CA LEU A 148 18.08 -21.14 11.76
C LEU A 148 17.36 -21.11 13.12
N ASP A 149 16.08 -20.75 13.13
CA ASP A 149 15.27 -20.68 14.34
C ASP A 149 13.82 -21.12 14.05
N PRO A 150 13.53 -22.43 14.14
CA PRO A 150 12.21 -22.96 13.83
C PRO A 150 11.10 -22.43 14.76
N GLU A 151 11.42 -22.11 16.01
CA GLU A 151 10.43 -21.62 16.98
C GLU A 151 9.93 -20.21 16.64
N ALA A 152 10.81 -19.36 16.09
CA ALA A 152 10.45 -18.03 15.57
C ALA A 152 9.39 -18.06 14.45
N PHE A 153 9.21 -19.22 13.81
CA PHE A 153 8.20 -19.47 12.78
C PHE A 153 7.18 -20.54 13.19
N GLY A 154 7.17 -20.96 14.46
CA GLY A 154 6.31 -22.04 14.95
C GLY A 154 4.81 -21.70 14.86
N HIS A 155 4.47 -20.41 14.80
CA HIS A 155 3.09 -19.94 14.66
C HIS A 155 2.95 -18.89 13.55
N PRO A 156 1.89 -18.93 12.72
CA PRO A 156 1.69 -17.96 11.64
C PRO A 156 1.55 -16.49 12.10
N HIS A 157 1.17 -16.31 13.36
CA HIS A 157 1.03 -14.99 13.99
C HIS A 157 2.24 -14.59 14.85
N SER A 158 3.35 -15.33 14.78
CA SER A 158 4.59 -14.87 15.38
C SER A 158 5.13 -13.67 14.61
N TRP A 159 5.80 -12.75 15.31
CA TRP A 159 6.31 -11.50 14.74
C TRP A 159 7.07 -11.70 13.41
N TRP A 160 8.04 -12.62 13.37
CA TRP A 160 8.83 -12.85 12.16
C TRP A 160 8.04 -13.50 11.03
N ALA A 161 7.09 -14.38 11.34
CA ALA A 161 6.19 -14.94 10.33
C ALA A 161 5.33 -13.84 9.70
N MET A 162 4.84 -12.89 10.50
CA MET A 162 4.09 -11.73 10.03
C MET A 162 4.95 -10.77 9.21
N ALA A 163 6.17 -10.47 9.66
CA ALA A 163 7.12 -9.61 8.94
C ALA A 163 7.47 -10.18 7.55
N VAL A 164 7.81 -11.47 7.48
CA VAL A 164 8.08 -12.16 6.21
C VAL A 164 6.83 -12.23 5.33
N ALA A 165 5.65 -12.47 5.91
CA ALA A 165 4.39 -12.46 5.16
C ALA A 165 4.11 -11.08 4.54
N ARG A 166 4.38 -9.98 5.26
CA ARG A 166 4.28 -8.62 4.74
C ARG A 166 5.20 -8.40 3.54
N LEU A 167 6.50 -8.72 3.68
CA LEU A 167 7.46 -8.60 2.60
C LEU A 167 7.07 -9.46 1.37
N ARG A 168 6.51 -10.65 1.59
CA ARG A 168 6.03 -11.52 0.50
C ARG A 168 4.86 -10.91 -0.25
N ARG A 169 3.92 -10.27 0.46
CA ARG A 169 2.80 -9.55 -0.17
C ARG A 169 3.31 -8.40 -1.02
N GLU A 170 4.26 -7.62 -0.51
CA GLU A 170 4.87 -6.52 -1.26
C GLU A 170 5.61 -7.02 -2.52
N ALA A 171 6.43 -8.08 -2.39
CA ALA A 171 7.12 -8.67 -3.54
C ALA A 171 6.14 -9.21 -4.59
N ALA A 172 5.03 -9.83 -4.17
CA ALA A 172 3.99 -10.32 -5.06
C ALA A 172 3.23 -9.16 -5.75
N ARG A 173 2.93 -8.08 -5.03
CA ARG A 173 2.32 -6.85 -5.59
C ARG A 173 3.21 -6.27 -6.70
N ARG A 174 4.50 -6.16 -6.45
CA ARG A 174 5.48 -5.68 -7.46
C ARG A 174 5.57 -6.59 -8.68
N GLU A 175 5.56 -7.91 -8.47
CA GLU A 175 5.55 -8.88 -9.57
C GLU A 175 4.31 -8.72 -10.44
N ARG A 176 3.13 -8.58 -9.83
CA ARG A 176 1.89 -8.26 -10.54
C ARG A 176 2.02 -6.92 -11.27
N ALA A 177 2.48 -5.86 -10.63
CA ALA A 177 2.59 -4.54 -11.27
C ALA A 177 3.52 -4.52 -12.51
N HIS A 178 4.44 -5.47 -12.67
CA HIS A 178 5.44 -5.46 -13.74
C HIS A 178 5.00 -6.09 -15.06
N SER A 179 4.06 -7.03 -15.05
CA SER A 179 3.53 -7.67 -16.27
C SER A 179 2.07 -7.29 -16.48
N PRO A 180 1.47 -7.37 -17.67
CA PRO A 180 0.01 -7.30 -17.80
C PRO A 180 -0.68 -8.43 -17.03
N ALA A 181 -1.90 -8.22 -16.54
CA ALA A 181 -2.67 -9.27 -15.88
C ALA A 181 -3.00 -10.40 -16.87
N GLU A 182 -2.78 -11.64 -16.48
CA GLU A 182 -3.05 -12.82 -17.32
C GLU A 182 -4.49 -13.34 -17.14
N SER A 183 -5.19 -12.91 -16.09
CA SER A 183 -6.56 -13.35 -15.76
C SER A 183 -7.37 -12.26 -15.05
N HIS A 184 -8.69 -12.43 -14.99
CA HIS A 184 -9.58 -11.48 -14.29
C HIS A 184 -9.38 -11.50 -12.77
N SER A 185 -9.07 -12.67 -12.20
CA SER A 185 -8.71 -12.77 -10.79
C SER A 185 -7.46 -11.94 -10.49
N GLU A 186 -6.46 -12.00 -11.38
CA GLU A 186 -5.24 -11.22 -11.22
C GLU A 186 -5.48 -9.71 -11.41
N SER A 187 -6.31 -9.33 -12.37
CA SER A 187 -6.77 -7.93 -12.52
C SER A 187 -7.46 -7.43 -11.25
N LEU A 188 -8.29 -8.26 -10.59
CA LEU A 188 -8.97 -7.87 -9.35
C LEU A 188 -7.95 -7.66 -8.22
N ASP A 189 -7.02 -8.60 -8.04
CA ASP A 189 -5.98 -8.49 -7.02
C ASP A 189 -5.13 -7.22 -7.21
N ARG A 190 -4.81 -6.86 -8.45
CA ARG A 190 -4.08 -5.63 -8.79
C ARG A 190 -4.87 -4.37 -8.51
N ALA A 191 -6.17 -4.36 -8.82
CA ALA A 191 -7.03 -3.23 -8.52
C ALA A 191 -7.09 -2.98 -7.01
N LEU A 192 -7.19 -4.06 -6.23
CA LEU A 192 -7.17 -4.00 -4.77
C LEU A 192 -5.81 -3.56 -4.23
N ASP A 193 -4.71 -4.05 -4.79
CA ASP A 193 -3.34 -3.61 -4.44
C ASP A 193 -3.15 -2.10 -4.66
N ARG A 194 -3.66 -1.56 -5.78
CA ARG A 194 -3.60 -0.13 -6.08
C ARG A 194 -4.45 0.71 -5.14
N LEU A 195 -5.64 0.22 -4.75
CA LEU A 195 -6.43 0.89 -3.72
C LEU A 195 -5.66 0.87 -2.40
N GLU A 196 -4.99 -0.22 -2.04
CA GLU A 196 -4.18 -0.27 -0.83
C GLU A 196 -3.01 0.73 -0.85
N GLU A 197 -2.36 0.93 -1.99
CA GLU A 197 -1.35 1.99 -2.18
C GLU A 197 -1.92 3.40 -2.00
N LYS A 198 -3.22 3.59 -2.25
CA LYS A 198 -3.95 4.83 -2.01
C LYS A 198 -4.50 4.96 -0.59
N GLY A 199 -4.17 4.02 0.31
CA GLY A 199 -4.58 4.05 1.71
C GLY A 199 -5.83 3.22 2.04
N TRP A 200 -6.39 2.50 1.06
CA TRP A 200 -7.50 1.59 1.33
C TRP A 200 -7.03 0.33 2.06
N ARG A 201 -7.90 -0.28 2.86
CA ARG A 201 -7.61 -1.45 3.67
C ARG A 201 -8.65 -2.53 3.42
N GLN A 202 -8.18 -3.69 2.98
CA GLN A 202 -9.04 -4.87 2.88
C GLN A 202 -9.30 -5.44 4.28
N VAL A 203 -10.57 -5.59 4.62
CA VAL A 203 -11.05 -6.05 5.93
C VAL A 203 -12.05 -7.20 5.78
N THR A 204 -12.22 -7.96 6.86
CA THR A 204 -13.25 -9.00 6.90
C THR A 204 -14.66 -8.39 6.95
N ALA A 205 -15.68 -9.14 6.55
CA ALA A 205 -17.07 -8.68 6.67
C ALA A 205 -17.46 -8.32 8.12
N LYS A 206 -16.90 -9.06 9.10
CA LYS A 206 -17.12 -8.79 10.53
C LYS A 206 -16.48 -7.47 10.96
N GLU A 207 -15.24 -7.23 10.55
CA GLU A 207 -14.52 -6.01 10.85
C GLU A 207 -15.14 -4.79 10.18
N PHE A 208 -15.53 -4.94 8.90
CA PHE A 208 -16.30 -3.92 8.19
C PHE A 208 -17.61 -3.59 8.93
N ALA A 209 -18.27 -4.56 9.54
CA ALA A 209 -19.48 -4.29 10.32
C ALA A 209 -19.21 -3.53 11.64
N SER A 210 -18.02 -3.67 12.23
CA SER A 210 -17.68 -3.03 13.51
C SER A 210 -16.98 -1.67 13.38
N ALA A 211 -16.25 -1.43 12.27
CA ALA A 211 -15.40 -0.26 12.07
C ALA A 211 -16.18 0.95 11.47
N THR A 212 -17.25 1.38 12.13
CA THR A 212 -18.22 2.36 11.55
C THR A 212 -17.65 3.75 11.29
N ASP A 213 -16.60 4.14 12.01
CA ASP A 213 -15.99 5.48 11.93
C ASP A 213 -14.63 5.47 11.19
N GLU A 214 -14.27 4.36 10.56
CA GLU A 214 -13.04 4.22 9.78
C GLU A 214 -13.30 4.47 8.28
N TYR A 215 -12.32 5.09 7.62
CA TYR A 215 -12.34 5.39 6.19
C TYR A 215 -11.43 4.44 5.41
N GLY A 216 -11.62 4.38 4.10
CA GLY A 216 -10.81 3.58 3.19
C GLY A 216 -10.97 2.08 3.40
N LEU A 217 -12.11 1.57 3.84
CA LEU A 217 -12.27 0.12 4.04
C LEU A 217 -12.87 -0.54 2.80
N LEU A 218 -12.36 -1.73 2.46
CA LEU A 218 -12.90 -2.62 1.43
C LEU A 218 -13.22 -3.99 2.04
N ALA A 219 -14.39 -4.53 1.76
CA ALA A 219 -14.74 -5.90 2.15
C ALA A 219 -15.27 -6.71 0.97
N LEU A 220 -14.61 -7.84 0.71
CA LEU A 220 -15.03 -8.84 -0.26
C LEU A 220 -15.95 -9.90 0.39
N PRO A 221 -16.84 -10.54 -0.38
CA PRO A 221 -17.62 -11.69 0.05
C PRO A 221 -16.68 -12.83 0.47
N GLU A 222 -17.04 -13.61 1.50
CA GLU A 222 -16.20 -14.74 1.96
C GLU A 222 -15.97 -15.80 0.86
N ASP A 223 -16.91 -15.89 -0.09
CA ASP A 223 -16.93 -16.82 -1.22
C ASP A 223 -16.50 -16.16 -2.55
N PHE A 224 -15.84 -14.99 -2.52
CA PHE A 224 -15.48 -14.27 -3.75
C PHE A 224 -14.57 -15.10 -4.68
N SER A 225 -13.75 -16.00 -4.13
CA SER A 225 -12.90 -16.90 -4.92
C SER A 225 -13.72 -17.86 -5.80
N ASP A 226 -14.93 -18.23 -5.36
CA ASP A 226 -15.86 -19.04 -6.16
C ASP A 226 -16.44 -18.25 -7.35
N ALA A 227 -16.18 -16.93 -7.42
CA ALA A 227 -16.50 -16.13 -8.59
C ALA A 227 -15.52 -16.30 -9.74
N PHE A 228 -14.43 -17.06 -9.58
CA PHE A 228 -13.42 -17.28 -10.60
C PHE A 228 -13.24 -18.77 -10.92
N SER A 229 -12.91 -19.06 -12.17
CA SER A 229 -12.48 -20.40 -12.58
C SER A 229 -11.05 -20.69 -12.07
N GLY A 230 -10.62 -21.94 -12.18
CA GLY A 230 -9.22 -22.31 -11.87
C GLY A 230 -8.17 -21.61 -12.75
N ASP A 231 -8.57 -21.13 -13.93
CA ASP A 231 -7.73 -20.33 -14.83
C ASP A 231 -7.90 -18.81 -14.60
N GLY A 232 -8.61 -18.41 -13.53
CA GLY A 232 -8.81 -17.01 -13.15
C GLY A 232 -9.83 -16.24 -13.99
N VAL A 233 -10.67 -16.93 -14.79
CA VAL A 233 -11.75 -16.29 -15.54
C VAL A 233 -12.93 -16.03 -14.59
N GLN A 234 -13.40 -14.79 -14.51
CA GLN A 234 -14.58 -14.44 -13.71
C GLN A 234 -15.85 -15.09 -14.27
N LEU A 235 -16.56 -15.83 -13.42
CA LEU A 235 -17.76 -16.61 -13.70
C LEU A 235 -19.06 -15.90 -13.27
N ARG A 236 -18.98 -15.00 -12.29
CA ARG A 236 -20.09 -14.20 -11.76
C ARG A 236 -19.60 -12.85 -11.26
N ASP A 237 -20.53 -11.93 -11.08
CA ASP A 237 -20.26 -10.61 -10.52
C ASP A 237 -19.70 -10.73 -9.08
N VAL A 238 -18.81 -9.81 -8.71
CA VAL A 238 -18.21 -9.72 -7.37
C VAL A 238 -18.60 -8.39 -6.74
N ASP A 239 -19.41 -8.45 -5.69
CA ASP A 239 -19.79 -7.27 -4.92
C ASP A 239 -18.66 -6.88 -3.96
N VAL A 240 -18.15 -5.67 -4.05
CA VAL A 240 -17.12 -5.11 -3.17
C VAL A 240 -17.78 -4.03 -2.32
N ARG A 241 -17.86 -4.28 -1.00
CA ARG A 241 -18.33 -3.27 -0.06
C ARG A 241 -17.21 -2.27 0.20
N TRP A 242 -17.57 -1.00 0.30
CA TRP A 242 -16.61 0.07 0.56
C TRP A 242 -17.14 1.01 1.64
N ARG A 243 -16.22 1.63 2.39
CA ARG A 243 -16.52 2.69 3.36
C ARG A 243 -15.44 3.78 3.30
N GLY A 244 -15.86 5.04 3.22
CA GLY A 244 -15.00 6.20 3.01
C GLY A 244 -14.54 6.34 1.55
N GLY A 245 -13.86 7.43 1.23
CA GLY A 245 -13.35 7.70 -0.12
C GLY A 245 -14.44 7.98 -1.17
N LEU A 246 -14.02 8.06 -2.43
CA LEU A 246 -14.90 8.40 -3.56
C LEU A 246 -15.16 7.16 -4.45
N PRO A 247 -16.43 6.85 -4.82
CA PRO A 247 -16.73 5.72 -5.71
C PRO A 247 -16.06 5.81 -7.09
N SER A 248 -15.89 7.03 -7.60
CA SER A 248 -15.17 7.31 -8.85
C SER A 248 -13.71 6.88 -8.81
N GLU A 249 -13.07 6.98 -7.64
CA GLU A 249 -11.70 6.48 -7.44
C GLU A 249 -11.66 4.96 -7.55
N ILE A 250 -12.59 4.26 -6.89
CA ILE A 250 -12.71 2.80 -6.98
C ILE A 250 -12.95 2.39 -8.44
N GLN A 251 -13.91 3.04 -9.11
CA GLN A 251 -14.25 2.73 -10.50
C GLN A 251 -13.04 2.93 -11.43
N ALA A 252 -12.30 4.02 -11.26
CA ALA A 252 -11.12 4.34 -12.06
C ALA A 252 -9.95 3.37 -11.81
N VAL A 253 -9.74 2.92 -10.56
CA VAL A 253 -8.68 1.95 -10.24
C VAL A 253 -9.01 0.58 -10.85
N PHE A 254 -10.26 0.13 -10.79
CA PHE A 254 -10.66 -1.11 -11.45
C PHE A 254 -10.55 -1.02 -12.98
N ALA A 255 -10.91 0.14 -13.55
CA ALA A 255 -10.78 0.38 -14.98
C ALA A 255 -9.33 0.32 -15.49
N ARG A 256 -8.33 0.71 -14.66
CA ARG A 256 -6.89 0.52 -14.98
C ARG A 256 -6.55 -0.94 -15.23
N GLU A 257 -7.15 -1.84 -14.46
CA GLU A 257 -6.91 -3.28 -14.58
C GLU A 257 -7.87 -3.96 -15.59
N GLY A 258 -8.59 -3.16 -16.39
CA GLY A 258 -9.52 -3.63 -17.41
C GLY A 258 -10.83 -4.18 -16.86
N LEU A 259 -11.14 -3.93 -15.59
CA LEU A 259 -12.36 -4.38 -14.94
C LEU A 259 -13.44 -3.31 -15.02
N VAL A 260 -14.67 -3.74 -15.31
CA VAL A 260 -15.85 -2.87 -15.31
C VAL A 260 -16.55 -3.01 -13.96
N VAL A 261 -16.68 -1.90 -13.26
CA VAL A 261 -17.37 -1.85 -11.98
C VAL A 261 -18.62 -1.02 -12.09
N ARG A 262 -19.75 -1.59 -11.64
CA ARG A 262 -21.00 -0.88 -11.46
C ARG A 262 -21.02 -0.16 -10.12
N VAL A 263 -21.07 1.16 -10.14
CA VAL A 263 -21.32 2.00 -8.96
C VAL A 263 -22.84 2.17 -8.79
N PRO A 264 -23.41 2.07 -7.57
CA PRO A 264 -24.83 2.34 -7.35
C PRO A 264 -25.20 3.77 -7.78
N GLU A 265 -26.39 3.96 -8.35
CA GLU A 265 -26.92 5.31 -8.56
C GLU A 265 -27.10 5.97 -7.18
N GLU A 266 -26.53 7.16 -7.00
CA GLU A 266 -26.89 8.00 -5.87
C GLU A 266 -28.33 8.47 -6.06
N GLU A 267 -29.10 8.54 -4.96
CA GLU A 267 -30.44 9.11 -5.05
C GLU A 267 -30.33 10.54 -5.58
N PRO A 268 -31.13 10.92 -6.61
CA PRO A 268 -31.05 12.24 -7.20
C PRO A 268 -31.31 13.27 -6.11
N GLN A 269 -30.27 14.04 -5.82
CA GLN A 269 -30.37 15.15 -4.88
C GLN A 269 -30.99 16.34 -5.62
N ASP A 270 -31.61 17.25 -4.88
CA ASP A 270 -32.08 18.51 -5.48
C ASP A 270 -30.87 19.21 -6.11
N GLU A 271 -30.80 19.20 -7.45
CA GLU A 271 -29.69 19.69 -8.28
C GLU A 271 -29.35 21.19 -8.04
N ASP A 272 -30.20 21.88 -7.29
CA ASP A 272 -30.09 23.32 -7.01
C ASP A 272 -29.09 23.68 -5.90
N ASP A 273 -28.50 22.71 -5.17
CA ASP A 273 -27.54 22.96 -4.08
C ASP A 273 -26.11 22.47 -4.39
N TYR A 274 -25.48 23.12 -5.36
CA TYR A 274 -24.07 22.90 -5.73
C TYR A 274 -23.10 23.06 -4.55
N ASP A 275 -23.37 24.01 -3.65
CA ASP A 275 -22.50 24.28 -2.50
C ASP A 275 -22.52 23.08 -1.52
N ALA A 276 -23.68 22.50 -1.24
CA ALA A 276 -23.78 21.29 -0.42
C ALA A 276 -23.14 20.06 -1.09
N ALA A 277 -23.23 19.94 -2.42
CA ALA A 277 -22.56 18.86 -3.15
C ALA A 277 -21.03 18.97 -3.07
N MET A 278 -20.50 20.18 -3.26
CA MET A 278 -19.07 20.46 -3.10
C MET A 278 -18.59 20.21 -1.67
N GLU A 279 -19.35 20.65 -0.66
CA GLU A 279 -19.01 20.46 0.75
C GLU A 279 -18.90 18.96 1.10
N ARG A 280 -19.84 18.14 0.63
CA ARG A 280 -19.79 16.67 0.82
C ARG A 280 -18.59 16.04 0.12
N LEU A 281 -18.32 16.44 -1.11
CA LEU A 281 -17.19 15.93 -1.91
C LEU A 281 -15.85 16.26 -1.25
N MET A 282 -15.68 17.49 -0.76
CA MET A 282 -14.49 17.89 -0.01
C MET A 282 -14.41 17.16 1.33
N ALA A 283 -15.53 16.98 2.03
CA ALA A 283 -15.56 16.25 3.29
C ALA A 283 -15.20 14.77 3.15
N ALA A 284 -15.57 14.14 2.03
CA ALA A 284 -15.20 12.76 1.71
C ALA A 284 -13.71 12.59 1.41
N VAL A 285 -13.04 13.65 0.94
CA VAL A 285 -11.61 13.64 0.64
C VAL A 285 -10.75 14.06 1.83
N GLU A 286 -11.29 14.90 2.72
CA GLU A 286 -10.64 15.32 3.96
C GLU A 286 -11.02 14.44 5.17
N ASP A 287 -11.84 13.40 4.97
CA ASP A 287 -12.36 12.49 6.01
C ASP A 287 -13.09 13.23 7.16
N THR A 288 -13.76 14.35 6.87
CA THR A 288 -14.37 15.23 7.89
C THR A 288 -15.85 14.97 8.18
N GLN A 289 -16.55 14.23 7.31
CA GLN A 289 -17.93 13.76 7.53
C GLN A 289 -17.96 12.25 7.59
N GLY A 290 -18.79 11.68 8.47
CA GLY A 290 -18.90 10.23 8.67
C GLY A 290 -18.89 9.47 7.34
N PRO A 291 -18.12 8.38 7.24
CA PRO A 291 -17.74 7.81 5.97
C PRO A 291 -18.97 7.33 5.20
N GLY A 292 -19.08 7.74 3.93
CA GLY A 292 -20.03 7.12 3.01
C GLY A 292 -19.77 5.61 2.94
N GLU A 293 -20.82 4.80 2.84
CA GLU A 293 -20.67 3.36 2.61
C GLU A 293 -21.56 2.89 1.47
N GLY A 294 -21.10 1.89 0.74
CA GLY A 294 -21.83 1.36 -0.39
C GLY A 294 -21.32 0.00 -0.83
N THR A 295 -21.81 -0.44 -1.99
CA THR A 295 -21.35 -1.67 -2.64
C THR A 295 -21.18 -1.39 -4.11
N VAL A 296 -19.97 -1.57 -4.62
CA VAL A 296 -19.74 -1.57 -6.06
C VAL A 296 -19.71 -3.02 -6.56
N THR A 297 -20.20 -3.27 -7.77
CA THR A 297 -20.23 -4.63 -8.33
C THR A 297 -19.21 -4.72 -9.47
N CYS A 298 -18.14 -5.50 -9.29
CA CYS A 298 -17.24 -5.87 -10.38
C CYS A 298 -17.95 -6.88 -11.29
N LEU A 299 -18.26 -6.45 -12.52
CA LEU A 299 -19.10 -7.19 -13.45
C LEU A 299 -18.31 -8.30 -14.14
N VAL A 300 -18.99 -9.41 -14.47
CA VAL A 300 -18.43 -10.40 -15.38
C VAL A 300 -17.98 -9.72 -16.67
N PRO A 301 -16.77 -10.03 -17.18
CA PRO A 301 -16.21 -9.46 -18.39
C PRO A 301 -17.18 -9.51 -19.56
N GLY A 302 -17.53 -8.32 -20.05
CA GLY A 302 -18.38 -8.11 -21.22
C GLY A 302 -17.69 -7.18 -22.21
N GLU A 303 -18.42 -6.17 -22.68
CA GLU A 303 -17.82 -5.09 -23.45
C GLU A 303 -17.00 -4.18 -22.55
N THR A 304 -15.82 -3.73 -23.03
CA THR A 304 -14.98 -2.78 -22.31
C THR A 304 -15.66 -1.42 -22.25
N SER A 305 -15.82 -0.87 -21.04
CA SER A 305 -16.41 0.46 -20.86
C SER A 305 -15.56 1.57 -21.48
N ASP A 306 -16.18 2.71 -21.75
CA ASP A 306 -15.46 3.91 -22.20
C ASP A 306 -14.37 4.32 -21.20
N LEU A 307 -14.63 4.21 -19.89
CA LEU A 307 -13.66 4.47 -18.83
C LEU A 307 -12.41 3.58 -18.94
N CYS A 308 -12.56 2.27 -19.14
CA CYS A 308 -11.42 1.37 -19.34
C CYS A 308 -10.57 1.79 -20.54
N ARG A 309 -11.22 2.23 -21.63
CA ARG A 309 -10.52 2.67 -22.84
C ARG A 309 -9.74 3.97 -22.61
N ILE A 310 -10.34 4.94 -21.92
CA ILE A 310 -9.71 6.22 -21.57
C ILE A 310 -8.51 5.99 -20.66
N VAL A 311 -8.70 5.21 -19.59
CA VAL A 311 -7.65 4.93 -18.62
C VAL A 311 -6.46 4.20 -19.26
N ARG A 312 -6.70 3.27 -20.20
CA ARG A 312 -5.63 2.64 -20.98
C ARG A 312 -4.86 3.62 -21.87
N ALA A 313 -5.50 4.68 -22.35
CA ALA A 313 -4.79 5.77 -23.03
C ALA A 313 -3.93 6.56 -22.04
N PHE A 314 -4.42 6.78 -20.81
CA PHE A 314 -3.67 7.46 -19.75
C PHE A 314 -2.45 6.65 -19.31
N GLU A 315 -2.55 5.34 -19.17
CA GLU A 315 -1.38 4.49 -18.84
C GLU A 315 -0.25 4.62 -19.85
N ARG A 316 -0.58 4.81 -21.13
CA ARG A 316 0.42 5.02 -22.19
C ARG A 316 1.07 6.39 -22.10
N LEU A 317 0.29 7.42 -21.76
CA LEU A 317 0.83 8.74 -21.48
C LEU A 317 1.70 8.73 -20.22
N ALA A 318 1.30 8.01 -19.17
CA ALA A 318 2.12 7.82 -17.96
C ALA A 318 3.45 7.14 -18.27
N ALA A 319 3.46 6.13 -19.15
CA ALA A 319 4.69 5.50 -19.62
C ALA A 319 5.64 6.47 -20.37
N ASN A 320 5.10 7.58 -20.90
CA ASN A 320 5.86 8.67 -21.54
C ASN A 320 6.15 9.86 -20.60
N GLY A 321 5.94 9.68 -19.29
CA GLY A 321 6.28 10.65 -18.24
C GLY A 321 5.19 11.69 -17.97
N TYR A 322 3.94 11.46 -18.38
CA TYR A 322 2.81 12.31 -17.98
C TYR A 322 2.30 11.92 -16.58
N VAL A 323 1.88 12.91 -15.80
CA VAL A 323 0.92 12.70 -14.71
C VAL A 323 -0.46 12.50 -15.34
N ALA A 324 -0.84 11.24 -15.57
CA ALA A 324 -2.06 10.87 -16.30
C ALA A 324 -3.07 10.20 -15.35
N GLU A 325 -3.93 10.99 -14.70
CA GLU A 325 -4.74 10.53 -13.57
C GLU A 325 -6.25 10.72 -13.79
N PRO A 326 -7.05 9.64 -13.69
CA PRO A 326 -8.51 9.72 -13.70
C PRO A 326 -9.04 10.24 -12.36
N ALA A 327 -10.10 11.07 -12.38
CA ALA A 327 -10.78 11.57 -11.18
C ALA A 327 -9.81 12.02 -10.06
N LEU A 328 -8.78 12.79 -10.45
CA LEU A 328 -7.59 13.03 -9.61
C LEU A 328 -7.91 13.76 -8.30
N TRP A 329 -8.84 14.71 -8.36
CA TRP A 329 -9.27 15.50 -7.22
C TRP A 329 -10.69 16.05 -7.46
N PRO A 330 -11.46 16.37 -6.41
CA PRO A 330 -12.74 17.07 -6.49
C PRO A 330 -12.83 18.23 -7.48
N THR A 331 -11.81 19.09 -7.48
CA THR A 331 -11.80 20.35 -8.23
C THR A 331 -10.60 20.43 -9.17
N THR A 332 -10.74 21.18 -10.26
CA THR A 332 -9.65 21.40 -11.22
C THR A 332 -8.44 22.07 -10.59
N SER A 333 -8.63 23.02 -9.68
CA SER A 333 -7.53 23.68 -8.96
C SER A 333 -6.77 22.71 -8.06
N GLY A 334 -7.48 21.85 -7.33
CA GLY A 334 -6.84 20.81 -6.52
C GLY A 334 -6.14 19.75 -7.36
N CYS A 335 -6.68 19.39 -8.54
CA CYS A 335 -5.98 18.54 -9.50
C CYS A 335 -4.61 19.13 -9.89
N TRP A 336 -4.57 20.43 -10.23
CA TRP A 336 -3.31 21.10 -10.57
C TRP A 336 -2.33 21.17 -9.41
N GLN A 337 -2.83 21.34 -8.17
CA GLN A 337 -1.98 21.26 -6.99
C GLN A 337 -1.35 19.86 -6.86
N ARG A 338 -2.13 18.79 -7.00
CA ARG A 338 -1.64 17.41 -6.96
C ARG A 338 -0.63 17.12 -8.08
N VAL A 339 -0.91 17.60 -9.28
CA VAL A 339 0.02 17.52 -10.42
C VAL A 339 1.34 18.21 -10.10
N ALA A 340 1.31 19.40 -9.49
CA ALA A 340 2.52 20.12 -9.10
C ALA A 340 3.31 19.42 -7.98
N GLU A 341 2.62 18.75 -7.04
CA GLU A 341 3.25 17.95 -5.98
C GLU A 341 3.94 16.69 -6.54
N GLN A 342 3.39 16.10 -7.61
CA GLN A 342 3.92 14.88 -8.24
C GLN A 342 4.99 15.16 -9.31
N ALA A 343 4.94 16.33 -9.94
CA ALA A 343 5.86 16.70 -11.00
C ALA A 343 7.29 16.86 -10.47
N GLN A 344 8.23 16.10 -11.05
CA GLN A 344 9.64 16.20 -10.71
C GLN A 344 10.28 17.50 -11.22
N ASP A 345 9.73 18.08 -12.30
CA ASP A 345 10.18 19.31 -12.92
C ASP A 345 8.99 20.20 -13.29
N ALA A 346 8.88 21.34 -12.63
CA ALA A 346 7.82 22.31 -12.87
C ALA A 346 7.95 23.03 -14.24
N GLU A 347 9.15 23.06 -14.84
CA GLU A 347 9.38 23.74 -16.12
C GLU A 347 8.99 22.87 -17.33
N SER A 348 8.83 21.56 -17.14
CA SER A 348 8.45 20.59 -18.19
C SER A 348 7.21 19.78 -17.82
N LEU A 349 6.22 20.46 -17.22
CA LEU A 349 5.01 19.81 -16.72
C LEU A 349 4.25 19.07 -17.84
N LYS A 350 4.10 17.76 -17.67
CA LYS A 350 3.30 16.89 -18.52
C LYS A 350 2.17 16.30 -17.70
N ALA A 351 0.92 16.62 -18.04
CA ALA A 351 -0.23 16.13 -17.30
C ALA A 351 -1.45 15.95 -18.20
N VAL A 352 -2.29 14.98 -17.86
CA VAL A 352 -3.65 14.84 -18.39
C VAL A 352 -4.53 14.26 -17.28
N PHE A 353 -5.65 14.89 -16.98
CA PHE A 353 -6.52 14.45 -15.90
C PHE A 353 -7.95 14.96 -16.08
N TRP A 354 -8.88 14.42 -15.32
CA TRP A 354 -10.17 15.07 -15.05
C TRP A 354 -10.43 15.09 -13.54
N ASN A 355 -11.28 16.01 -13.09
CA ASN A 355 -11.67 16.13 -11.69
C ASN A 355 -12.85 15.19 -11.38
N THR A 356 -13.15 14.97 -10.10
CA THR A 356 -14.23 14.05 -9.69
C THR A 356 -15.60 14.50 -10.18
N GLN A 357 -15.89 15.81 -10.19
CA GLN A 357 -17.18 16.33 -10.65
C GLN A 357 -17.45 15.98 -12.11
N SER A 358 -16.46 16.20 -12.98
CA SER A 358 -16.54 15.82 -14.38
C SER A 358 -16.64 14.32 -14.58
N HIS A 359 -16.20 13.50 -13.61
CA HIS A 359 -16.40 12.06 -13.66
C HIS A 359 -17.87 11.70 -13.38
N ASP A 360 -18.41 12.23 -12.28
CA ASP A 360 -19.75 11.91 -11.81
C ASP A 360 -20.83 12.38 -12.81
N ASP A 361 -20.57 13.48 -13.53
CA ASP A 361 -21.47 14.01 -14.56
C ASP A 361 -21.38 13.25 -15.90
N ALA A 362 -20.19 12.78 -16.28
CA ALA A 362 -19.94 12.30 -17.64
C ALA A 362 -20.14 10.79 -17.83
N PHE A 363 -20.07 10.00 -16.75
CA PHE A 363 -20.14 8.54 -16.82
C PHE A 363 -21.44 7.99 -16.24
N ASP A 364 -21.95 6.93 -16.85
CA ASP A 364 -23.00 6.12 -16.23
C ASP A 364 -22.44 5.23 -15.11
N THR A 365 -23.34 4.50 -14.44
CA THR A 365 -22.98 3.56 -13.37
C THR A 365 -21.94 2.52 -13.76
N ARG A 366 -21.77 2.21 -15.05
CA ARG A 366 -20.82 1.20 -15.57
C ARG A 366 -19.53 1.83 -16.13
N GLY A 367 -19.41 3.15 -16.09
CA GLY A 367 -18.26 3.86 -16.66
C GLY A 367 -18.33 3.98 -18.17
N ASP A 368 -19.51 3.88 -18.78
CA ASP A 368 -19.74 4.30 -20.17
C ASP A 368 -19.99 5.80 -20.21
N LEU A 369 -19.44 6.46 -21.22
CA LEU A 369 -19.52 7.90 -21.34
C LEU A 369 -20.93 8.26 -21.86
N VAL A 370 -21.66 9.07 -21.09
CA VAL A 370 -23.03 9.54 -21.42
C VAL A 370 -23.08 11.04 -21.73
N ASP A 371 -22.06 11.80 -21.31
CA ASP A 371 -21.91 13.23 -21.62
C ASP A 371 -20.45 13.58 -21.95
N GLU A 372 -20.16 14.85 -22.24
CA GLU A 372 -18.83 15.36 -22.52
C GLU A 372 -17.92 15.32 -21.27
N LEU A 373 -16.79 14.64 -21.38
CA LEU A 373 -15.73 14.66 -20.37
C LEU A 373 -14.64 15.67 -20.75
N TYR A 374 -14.39 16.61 -19.85
CA TYR A 374 -13.42 17.69 -20.00
C TYR A 374 -12.10 17.33 -19.31
N LEU A 375 -10.97 17.43 -20.02
CA LEU A 375 -9.65 17.04 -19.50
C LEU A 375 -8.74 18.25 -19.24
N GLY A 376 -8.26 18.41 -18.01
CA GLY A 376 -7.10 19.24 -17.72
C GLY A 376 -5.87 18.66 -18.39
N TRP A 377 -5.02 19.49 -19.01
CA TRP A 377 -3.84 19.01 -19.72
C TRP A 377 -2.67 20.01 -19.72
N ALA A 378 -1.45 19.46 -19.79
CA ALA A 378 -0.20 20.18 -20.02
C ALA A 378 0.77 19.24 -20.77
N GLY A 379 1.66 19.80 -21.59
CA GLY A 379 2.65 19.04 -22.36
C GLY A 379 2.36 19.01 -23.87
N ASP A 380 2.76 17.93 -24.54
CA ASP A 380 2.59 17.79 -26.00
C ASP A 380 1.14 17.42 -26.36
N ARG A 381 0.48 18.35 -27.06
CA ARG A 381 -0.91 18.20 -27.53
C ARG A 381 -1.07 17.07 -28.55
N GLU A 382 -0.14 16.92 -29.47
CA GLU A 382 -0.23 15.89 -30.53
C GLU A 382 -0.04 14.50 -29.92
N GLU A 383 0.83 14.37 -28.92
CA GLU A 383 1.02 13.13 -28.17
C GLU A 383 -0.24 12.72 -27.40
N ILE A 384 -0.88 13.66 -26.67
CA ILE A 384 -2.13 13.41 -25.97
C ILE A 384 -3.24 13.04 -26.97
N ALA A 385 -3.39 13.81 -28.06
CA ALA A 385 -4.42 13.56 -29.07
C ALA A 385 -4.27 12.17 -29.70
N ALA A 386 -3.04 11.75 -30.01
CA ALA A 386 -2.75 10.44 -30.57
C ALA A 386 -3.13 9.31 -29.60
N ALA A 387 -2.80 9.44 -28.31
CA ALA A 387 -3.16 8.45 -27.30
C ALA A 387 -4.69 8.34 -27.13
N LEU A 388 -5.39 9.48 -27.10
CA LEU A 388 -6.85 9.54 -26.95
C LEU A 388 -7.60 9.03 -28.18
N ALA A 389 -7.07 9.21 -29.40
CA ALA A 389 -7.72 8.73 -30.61
C ALA A 389 -7.93 7.19 -30.63
N GLU A 390 -7.13 6.45 -29.87
CA GLU A 390 -7.24 5.00 -29.76
C GLU A 390 -8.40 4.53 -28.89
N THR A 391 -9.01 5.42 -28.11
CA THR A 391 -10.17 5.11 -27.26
C THR A 391 -11.45 4.81 -28.06
N GLN A 392 -11.44 5.11 -29.37
CA GLN A 392 -12.61 5.06 -30.26
C GLN A 392 -13.75 6.01 -29.87
N LEU A 393 -13.47 6.97 -28.98
CA LEU A 393 -14.36 8.06 -28.62
C LEU A 393 -14.22 9.23 -29.61
N ALA A 394 -15.20 10.12 -29.61
CA ALA A 394 -15.07 11.39 -30.29
C ALA A 394 -14.14 12.31 -29.48
N VAL A 395 -12.98 12.66 -30.04
CA VAL A 395 -11.98 13.52 -29.38
C VAL A 395 -11.96 14.89 -30.03
N LYS A 396 -12.30 15.94 -29.27
CA LYS A 396 -12.08 17.33 -29.68
C LYS A 396 -10.75 17.80 -29.11
N THR A 397 -9.78 18.03 -30.00
CA THR A 397 -8.44 18.51 -29.65
C THR A 397 -8.45 20.03 -29.43
N PRO A 398 -7.82 20.55 -28.38
CA PRO A 398 -7.76 21.99 -28.10
C PRO A 398 -7.00 22.75 -29.19
N GLU A 399 -7.44 23.97 -29.53
CA GLU A 399 -6.77 24.82 -30.52
C GLU A 399 -5.51 25.48 -29.95
N ASP A 400 -5.55 25.80 -28.65
CA ASP A 400 -4.48 26.41 -27.86
C ASP A 400 -4.52 25.95 -26.39
N GLU A 401 -3.51 26.33 -25.60
CA GLU A 401 -3.35 25.98 -24.18
C GLU A 401 -4.47 26.51 -23.27
N GLY A 402 -5.28 27.48 -23.73
CA GLY A 402 -6.43 28.00 -22.99
C GLY A 402 -7.71 27.18 -23.18
N THR A 403 -7.67 26.16 -24.06
CA THR A 403 -8.79 25.25 -24.32
C THR A 403 -8.47 23.83 -23.84
N THR A 404 -9.50 23.02 -23.57
CA THR A 404 -9.37 21.67 -23.01
C THR A 404 -9.64 20.58 -24.05
N PHE A 405 -9.09 19.39 -23.85
CA PHE A 405 -9.54 18.20 -24.58
C PHE A 405 -10.94 17.83 -24.11
N ILE A 406 -11.82 17.52 -25.06
CA ILE A 406 -13.16 17.02 -24.75
C ILE A 406 -13.31 15.63 -25.37
N LEU A 407 -13.69 14.67 -24.54
CA LEU A 407 -14.12 13.35 -24.98
C LEU A 407 -15.64 13.33 -24.97
N ALA A 408 -16.25 12.88 -26.07
CA ALA A 408 -17.70 12.72 -26.16
C ALA A 408 -18.03 11.26 -26.49
N PRO A 409 -19.23 10.79 -26.09
CA PRO A 409 -19.69 9.45 -26.44
C PRO A 409 -19.56 9.24 -27.95
N ALA A 410 -19.11 8.06 -28.38
CA ALA A 410 -19.15 7.73 -29.78
C ALA A 410 -20.60 7.87 -30.28
N ASP A 411 -20.80 8.39 -31.50
CA ASP A 411 -22.10 8.37 -32.18
C ASP A 411 -22.52 6.90 -32.37
N ARG A 412 -23.04 6.26 -31.31
CA ARG A 412 -23.62 4.92 -31.31
C ARG A 412 -24.95 5.07 -32.05
N ARG A 413 -24.88 5.15 -33.39
CA ARG A 413 -26.06 5.06 -34.25
C ARG A 413 -26.76 3.75 -33.88
N THR A 414 -27.87 3.89 -33.18
CA THR A 414 -28.77 2.82 -32.76
C THR A 414 -29.42 2.14 -33.97
#